data_AF-A0A318EL39-F1
#
_entry.id   AF-A0A318EL39-F1
#
_cell.length_a   1.000
_cell.length_b   1.000
_cell.length_c   1.000
_cell.angle_alpha   90.00
_cell.angle_beta   90.00
_cell.angle_gamma   90.00
#
_symmetry.space_group_name_H-M   'P 1'
#
loop_
_entity.id
_entity.type
_entity.pdbx_description
1 polymer ?
#
loop_
_entity_poly.entity_id
_entity_poly.type
_entity_poly.pdbx_seq_one_letter_code
_entity_poly.pdbx_strand_id
1 'polypeptide(L)'
;MDIAEKIMAIETEIIDEVKGKNNSQIEKKKEELKKRYDSFQKELEEKQENILNNYKGKAEQKREQIISRAILEKKNNRRKKLNESINNFIQELHSKLNDFTDQKDYCLFIFNSIKEAVEELDDREFVILLREKDKNLKADLEELLEKEMDNYKFEFELTDKIKFGGFIIKAKNRQQLIENTFNALIDSFKEEIAIGLKNKILT
;
A
#
# COMPACT_ATOMS: atom_id res chain seq x y z
N MET A 1 -107.55 12.04 27.06
CA MET A 1 -106.18 11.56 27.17
C MET A 1 -105.86 11.46 28.64
N ASP A 2 -105.72 10.24 29.12
CA ASP A 2 -105.46 9.94 30.53
C ASP A 2 -104.03 10.36 30.90
N ILE A 3 -103.80 10.74 32.15
CA ILE A 3 -102.46 11.14 32.64
C ILE A 3 -101.46 9.98 32.42
N ALA A 4 -101.93 8.74 32.53
CA ALA A 4 -101.15 7.54 32.25
C ALA A 4 -100.65 7.48 30.79
N GLU A 5 -101.48 7.86 29.81
CA GLU A 5 -101.09 7.86 28.39
C GLU A 5 -100.00 8.90 28.10
N LYS A 6 -100.06 10.08 28.75
CA LYS A 6 -99.01 11.10 28.62
C LYS A 6 -97.69 10.67 29.24
N ILE A 7 -97.73 10.01 30.40
CA ILE A 7 -96.53 9.49 31.06
C ILE A 7 -95.85 8.43 30.17
N MET A 8 -96.62 7.48 29.63
CA MET A 8 -96.08 6.46 28.72
C MET A 8 -95.48 7.06 27.43
N ALA A 9 -96.10 8.09 26.86
CA ALA A 9 -95.57 8.77 25.68
C ALA A 9 -94.22 9.46 25.97
N ILE A 10 -94.12 10.18 27.09
CA ILE A 10 -92.87 10.85 27.52
C ILE A 10 -91.79 9.81 27.86
N GLU A 11 -92.15 8.73 28.53
CA GLU A 11 -91.22 7.64 28.86
C GLU A 11 -90.63 7.00 27.58
N THR A 12 -91.48 6.75 26.58
CA THR A 12 -91.05 6.21 25.29
C THR A 12 -90.11 7.16 24.57
N GLU A 13 -90.43 8.46 24.55
CA GLU A 13 -89.60 9.50 23.95
C GLU A 13 -88.22 9.60 24.63
N ILE A 14 -88.17 9.57 25.97
CA ILE A 14 -86.92 9.54 26.73
C ILE A 14 -86.11 8.28 26.41
N ILE A 15 -86.75 7.11 26.37
CA ILE A 15 -86.09 5.84 26.07
C ILE A 15 -85.48 5.86 24.66
N ASP A 16 -86.21 6.36 23.67
CA ASP A 16 -85.73 6.43 22.29
C ASP A 16 -84.62 7.47 22.12
N GLU A 17 -84.68 8.59 22.84
CA GLU A 17 -83.62 9.59 22.86
C GLU A 17 -82.34 9.03 23.51
N VAL A 18 -82.47 8.29 24.62
CA VAL A 18 -81.35 7.62 25.30
C VAL A 18 -80.76 6.53 24.39
N LYS A 19 -81.58 5.71 23.73
CA LYS A 19 -81.10 4.71 22.75
C LYS A 19 -80.37 5.37 21.58
N GLY A 20 -80.92 6.47 21.04
CA GLY A 20 -80.29 7.23 19.96
C GLY A 20 -78.93 7.80 20.36
N LYS A 21 -78.83 8.40 21.55
CA LYS A 21 -77.57 8.89 22.13
C LYS A 21 -76.57 7.75 22.35
N ASN A 22 -77.02 6.60 22.86
CA ASN A 22 -76.14 5.47 23.14
C ASN A 22 -75.61 4.83 21.84
N ASN A 23 -76.47 4.65 20.83
CA ASN A 23 -76.06 4.17 19.50
C ASN A 23 -75.07 5.14 18.84
N SER A 24 -75.30 6.44 18.93
CA SER A 24 -74.38 7.49 18.48
C SER A 24 -73.01 7.40 19.16
N GLN A 25 -72.96 7.17 20.48
CA GLN A 25 -71.71 6.98 21.21
C GLN A 25 -70.98 5.69 20.80
N ILE A 26 -71.72 4.60 20.60
CA ILE A 26 -71.16 3.31 20.15
C ILE A 26 -70.55 3.46 18.76
N GLU A 27 -71.24 4.08 17.81
CA GLU A 27 -70.71 4.27 16.45
C GLU A 27 -69.48 5.19 16.44
N LYS A 28 -69.49 6.28 17.21
CA LYS A 28 -68.29 7.12 17.39
C LYS A 28 -67.11 6.32 17.94
N LYS A 29 -67.34 5.47 18.95
CA LYS A 29 -66.29 4.62 19.53
C LYS A 29 -65.77 3.57 18.55
N LYS A 30 -66.64 2.97 17.74
CA LYS A 30 -66.23 2.05 16.67
C LYS A 30 -65.36 2.76 15.63
N GLU A 31 -65.74 3.97 15.22
CA GLU A 31 -64.99 4.73 14.22
C GLU A 31 -63.62 5.18 14.75
N GLU A 32 -63.54 5.61 16.02
CA GLU A 32 -62.27 5.89 16.70
C GLU A 32 -61.35 4.66 16.77
N LEU A 33 -61.90 3.50 17.16
CA LEU A 33 -61.14 2.25 17.23
C LEU A 33 -60.64 1.82 15.86
N LYS A 34 -61.47 1.95 14.82
CA LYS A 34 -61.08 1.65 13.44
C LYS A 34 -59.93 2.56 12.98
N LYS A 35 -60.04 3.87 13.19
CA LYS A 35 -58.97 4.83 12.85
C LYS A 35 -57.67 4.49 13.59
N ARG A 36 -57.75 4.13 14.86
CA ARG A 36 -56.58 3.74 15.67
C ARG A 36 -55.95 2.43 15.20
N TYR A 37 -56.77 1.47 14.76
CA TYR A 37 -56.29 0.22 14.20
C TYR A 37 -55.57 0.45 12.86
N ASP A 38 -56.19 1.23 11.97
CA ASP A 38 -55.61 1.56 10.66
C ASP A 38 -54.30 2.34 10.80
N SER A 39 -54.21 3.29 11.75
CA SER A 39 -52.96 4.00 12.03
C SER A 39 -51.88 3.08 12.59
N PHE A 40 -52.25 2.15 13.46
CA PHE A 40 -51.32 1.19 14.04
C PHE A 40 -50.77 0.21 12.99
N GLN A 41 -51.62 -0.24 12.05
CA GLN A 41 -51.16 -1.07 10.92
C GLN A 41 -50.16 -0.32 10.05
N LYS A 42 -50.45 0.94 9.68
CA LYS A 42 -49.50 1.76 8.91
C LYS A 42 -48.17 1.96 9.63
N GLU A 43 -48.19 2.26 10.93
CA GLU A 43 -46.96 2.39 11.72
C GLU A 43 -46.14 1.09 11.75
N LEU A 44 -46.81 -0.07 11.80
CA LEU A 44 -46.14 -1.36 11.77
C LEU A 44 -45.50 -1.64 10.41
N GLU A 45 -46.18 -1.33 9.31
CA GLU A 45 -45.66 -1.46 7.95
C GLU A 45 -44.43 -0.58 7.76
N GLU A 46 -44.50 0.70 8.15
CA GLU A 46 -43.38 1.63 8.08
C GLU A 46 -42.19 1.16 8.93
N LYS A 47 -42.45 0.63 10.14
CA LYS A 47 -41.38 0.06 10.99
C LYS A 47 -40.74 -1.17 10.35
N GLN A 48 -41.53 -2.06 9.77
CA GLN A 48 -41.02 -3.24 9.07
C GLN A 48 -40.16 -2.85 7.87
N GLU A 49 -40.62 -1.90 7.06
CA GLU A 49 -39.88 -1.40 5.91
C GLU A 49 -38.57 -0.74 6.34
N ASN A 50 -38.60 0.10 7.37
CA ASN A 50 -37.40 0.73 7.92
C ASN A 50 -36.38 -0.29 8.44
N ILE A 51 -36.84 -1.34 9.13
CA ILE A 51 -35.99 -2.43 9.59
C ILE A 51 -35.36 -3.14 8.38
N LEU A 52 -36.17 -3.49 7.37
CA LEU A 52 -35.70 -4.18 6.16
C LEU A 52 -34.64 -3.35 5.42
N ASN A 53 -34.91 -2.05 5.22
CA ASN A 53 -34.01 -1.14 4.54
C ASN A 53 -32.70 -0.95 5.31
N ASN A 54 -32.75 -0.88 6.64
CA ASN A 54 -31.56 -0.82 7.47
C ASN A 54 -30.71 -2.09 7.35
N TYR A 55 -31.33 -3.27 7.38
CA TYR A 55 -30.60 -4.54 7.19
C TYR A 55 -30.01 -4.67 5.79
N LYS A 56 -30.75 -4.26 4.74
CA LYS A 56 -30.23 -4.20 3.36
C LYS A 56 -29.02 -3.27 3.28
N GLY A 57 -29.11 -2.06 3.83
CA GLY A 57 -27.99 -1.10 3.84
C GLY A 57 -26.76 -1.65 4.57
N LYS A 58 -26.94 -2.29 5.73
CA LYS A 58 -25.85 -2.95 6.46
C LYS A 58 -25.22 -4.10 5.67
N ALA A 59 -26.03 -4.89 4.98
CA ALA A 59 -25.54 -5.98 4.14
C ALA A 59 -24.73 -5.46 2.95
N GLU A 60 -25.19 -4.40 2.30
CA GLU A 60 -24.50 -3.70 1.21
C GLU A 60 -23.13 -3.18 1.68
N GLN A 61 -23.11 -2.44 2.80
CA GLN A 61 -21.87 -1.92 3.40
C GLN A 61 -20.89 -3.04 3.74
N LYS A 62 -21.38 -4.15 4.31
CA LYS A 62 -20.53 -5.30 4.64
C LYS A 62 -19.98 -5.96 3.38
N ARG A 63 -20.78 -6.07 2.31
CA ARG A 63 -20.32 -6.59 1.01
C ARG A 63 -19.21 -5.72 0.44
N GLU A 64 -19.39 -4.40 0.43
CA GLU A 64 -18.38 -3.45 -0.05
C GLU A 64 -17.09 -3.52 0.77
N GLN A 65 -17.19 -3.64 2.10
CA GLN A 65 -16.03 -3.81 2.98
C GLN A 65 -15.26 -5.09 2.67
N ILE A 66 -15.96 -6.21 2.45
CA ILE A 66 -15.33 -7.50 2.10
C ILE A 66 -14.59 -7.38 0.75
N ILE A 67 -15.26 -6.83 -0.26
CA ILE A 67 -14.66 -6.63 -1.59
C ILE A 67 -13.43 -5.71 -1.50
N SER A 68 -13.55 -4.59 -0.80
CA SER A 68 -12.45 -3.63 -0.61
C SER A 68 -11.25 -4.28 0.08
N ARG A 69 -11.49 -5.07 1.12
CA ARG A 69 -10.44 -5.83 1.82
C ARG A 69 -9.76 -6.83 0.87
N ALA A 70 -10.53 -7.60 0.11
CA ALA A 70 -9.98 -8.56 -0.84
C ALA A 70 -9.11 -7.90 -1.93
N ILE A 71 -9.54 -6.72 -2.43
CA ILE A 71 -8.75 -5.94 -3.40
C ILE A 71 -7.42 -5.48 -2.79
N LEU A 72 -7.45 -4.97 -1.55
CA LEU A 72 -6.26 -4.52 -0.83
C LEU A 72 -5.30 -5.68 -0.54
N GLU A 73 -5.82 -6.81 -0.08
CA GLU A 73 -5.02 -8.03 0.17
C GLU A 73 -4.35 -8.51 -1.11
N LYS A 74 -5.08 -8.55 -2.24
CA LYS A 74 -4.50 -8.93 -3.54
C LYS A 74 -3.37 -7.97 -3.96
N LYS A 75 -3.57 -6.66 -3.79
CA LYS A 75 -2.55 -5.65 -4.09
C LYS A 75 -1.31 -5.80 -3.20
N ASN A 76 -1.51 -6.02 -1.91
CA ASN A 76 -0.43 -6.23 -0.94
C ASN A 76 0.35 -7.50 -1.22
N ASN A 77 -0.33 -8.61 -1.49
CA ASN A 77 0.31 -9.88 -1.85
C ASN A 77 1.13 -9.77 -3.14
N ARG A 78 0.61 -9.07 -4.16
CA ARG A 78 1.36 -8.79 -5.40
C ARG A 78 2.63 -7.97 -5.12
N ARG A 79 2.52 -6.92 -4.31
CA ARG A 79 3.68 -6.10 -3.92
C ARG A 79 4.71 -6.91 -3.14
N LYS A 80 4.27 -7.75 -2.20
CA LYS A 80 5.15 -8.61 -1.40
C LYS A 80 5.93 -9.57 -2.30
N LYS A 81 5.24 -10.27 -3.21
CA LYS A 81 5.89 -11.18 -4.17
C LYS A 81 6.90 -10.46 -5.08
N LEU A 82 6.56 -9.25 -5.56
CA LEU A 82 7.49 -8.47 -6.37
C LEU A 82 8.76 -8.10 -5.58
N ASN A 83 8.60 -7.67 -4.34
CA ASN A 83 9.74 -7.33 -3.47
C ASN A 83 10.59 -8.57 -3.17
N GLU A 84 9.97 -9.73 -2.92
CA GLU A 84 10.68 -11.00 -2.75
C GLU A 84 11.48 -11.35 -4.02
N SER A 85 10.89 -11.23 -5.21
CA SER A 85 11.60 -11.46 -6.48
C SER A 85 12.77 -10.49 -6.69
N ILE A 86 12.59 -9.20 -6.39
CA ILE A 86 13.67 -8.21 -6.48
C ILE A 86 14.81 -8.56 -5.52
N ASN A 87 14.49 -8.90 -4.27
CA ASN A 87 15.50 -9.24 -3.27
C ASN A 87 16.26 -10.52 -3.67
N ASN A 88 15.58 -11.54 -4.16
CA ASN A 88 16.22 -12.77 -4.63
C ASN A 88 17.14 -12.49 -5.81
N PHE A 89 16.70 -11.68 -6.78
CA PHE A 89 17.52 -11.28 -7.92
C PHE A 89 18.77 -10.53 -7.48
N ILE A 90 18.64 -9.58 -6.56
CA ILE A 90 19.77 -8.82 -6.01
C ILE A 90 20.74 -9.75 -5.28
N GLN A 91 20.25 -10.72 -4.50
CA GLN A 91 21.10 -11.70 -3.84
C GLN A 91 21.87 -12.58 -4.83
N GLU A 92 21.20 -13.08 -5.88
CA GLU A 92 21.88 -13.82 -6.95
C GLU A 92 22.92 -12.96 -7.68
N LEU A 93 22.61 -11.69 -7.92
CA LEU A 93 23.54 -10.74 -8.54
C LEU A 93 24.78 -10.51 -7.66
N HIS A 94 24.61 -10.33 -6.35
CA HIS A 94 25.73 -10.26 -5.41
C HIS A 94 26.59 -11.52 -5.44
N SER A 95 25.98 -12.71 -5.49
CA SER A 95 26.72 -13.96 -5.59
C SER A 95 27.56 -14.01 -6.86
N LYS A 96 26.95 -13.70 -8.01
CA LYS A 96 27.64 -13.71 -9.31
C LYS A 96 28.76 -12.68 -9.40
N LEU A 97 28.55 -11.48 -8.83
CA LEU A 97 29.58 -10.45 -8.78
C LEU A 97 30.72 -10.83 -7.84
N ASN A 98 30.42 -11.49 -6.71
CA ASN A 98 31.47 -12.01 -5.85
C ASN A 98 32.28 -13.10 -6.55
N ASP A 99 31.64 -14.01 -7.31
CA ASP A 99 32.35 -15.01 -8.11
C ASP A 99 33.17 -14.36 -9.25
N PHE A 100 32.71 -13.23 -9.78
CA PHE A 100 33.46 -12.44 -10.77
C PHE A 100 34.76 -11.85 -10.19
N THR A 101 34.81 -11.52 -8.89
CA THR A 101 36.03 -10.97 -8.27
C THR A 101 37.22 -11.94 -8.30
N ASP A 102 36.97 -13.25 -8.39
CA ASP A 102 38.02 -14.26 -8.49
C ASP A 102 38.49 -14.50 -9.94
N GLN A 103 37.87 -13.85 -10.92
CA GLN A 103 38.22 -13.99 -12.35
C GLN A 103 39.33 -13.02 -12.75
N LYS A 104 40.14 -13.42 -13.75
CA LYS A 104 41.23 -12.58 -14.28
C LYS A 104 40.74 -11.25 -14.86
N ASP A 105 39.52 -11.24 -15.39
CA ASP A 105 38.92 -10.06 -16.01
C ASP A 105 38.53 -8.98 -14.99
N TYR A 106 38.46 -9.32 -13.69
CA TYR A 106 38.14 -8.36 -12.65
C TYR A 106 39.19 -7.26 -12.52
N CYS A 107 40.48 -7.59 -12.68
CA CYS A 107 41.55 -6.60 -12.64
C CYS A 107 41.40 -5.55 -13.77
N LEU A 108 41.11 -6.02 -15.00
CA LEU A 108 40.87 -5.14 -16.14
C LEU A 108 39.61 -4.31 -15.99
N PHE A 109 38.55 -4.88 -15.40
CA PHE A 109 37.33 -4.16 -15.07
C PHE A 109 37.62 -3.00 -14.10
N ILE A 110 38.30 -3.26 -12.97
CA ILE A 110 38.66 -2.23 -11.99
C ILE A 110 39.53 -1.15 -12.62
N PHE A 111 40.53 -1.53 -13.42
CA PHE A 111 41.39 -0.59 -14.13
C PHE A 111 40.59 0.36 -15.04
N ASN A 112 39.74 -0.19 -15.93
CA ASN A 112 38.94 0.62 -16.85
C ASN A 112 37.95 1.51 -16.10
N SER A 113 37.30 0.99 -15.07
CA SER A 113 36.35 1.75 -14.26
C SER A 113 37.02 2.87 -13.44
N ILE A 114 38.27 2.68 -12.99
CA ILE A 114 39.06 3.76 -12.35
C ILE A 114 39.35 4.85 -13.38
N LYS A 115 39.75 4.48 -14.60
CA LYS A 115 40.05 5.43 -15.68
C LYS A 115 38.83 6.32 -15.99
N GLU A 116 37.66 5.70 -16.15
CA GLU A 116 36.39 6.41 -16.36
C GLU A 116 36.04 7.31 -15.16
N ALA A 117 36.15 6.80 -13.93
CA ALA A 117 35.80 7.55 -12.73
C ALA A 117 36.71 8.77 -12.49
N VAL A 118 37.99 8.70 -12.87
CA VAL A 118 38.94 9.81 -12.69
C VAL A 118 38.69 10.94 -13.69
N GLU A 119 38.09 10.67 -14.85
CA GLU A 119 37.66 11.73 -15.77
C GLU A 119 36.56 12.63 -15.18
N GLU A 120 35.80 12.12 -14.20
CA GLU A 120 34.78 12.89 -13.47
C GLU A 120 35.36 13.70 -12.30
N LEU A 121 36.64 13.51 -11.94
CA LEU A 121 37.29 14.25 -10.86
C LEU A 121 37.86 15.57 -11.36
N ASP A 122 37.61 16.63 -10.59
CA ASP A 122 38.22 17.95 -10.86
C ASP A 122 39.69 18.02 -10.43
N ASP A 123 40.14 17.07 -9.60
CA ASP A 123 41.48 17.00 -9.04
C ASP A 123 42.32 15.91 -9.74
N ARG A 124 43.62 16.16 -9.89
CA ARG A 124 44.57 15.20 -10.49
C ARG A 124 45.30 14.35 -9.46
N GLU A 125 45.11 14.64 -8.17
CA GLU A 125 45.64 13.84 -7.06
C GLU A 125 44.51 13.15 -6.27
N PHE A 126 44.56 11.83 -6.15
CA PHE A 126 43.51 11.06 -5.47
C PHE A 126 44.02 9.78 -4.79
N VAL A 127 43.20 9.21 -3.91
CA VAL A 127 43.47 7.95 -3.20
C VAL A 127 42.44 6.92 -3.64
N ILE A 128 42.91 5.77 -4.13
CA ILE A 128 42.08 4.63 -4.51
C ILE A 128 42.04 3.66 -3.32
N LEU A 129 40.83 3.38 -2.85
CA LEU A 129 40.55 2.42 -1.79
C LEU A 129 40.09 1.12 -2.42
N LEU A 130 40.83 0.05 -2.14
CA LEU A 130 40.48 -1.31 -2.54
C LEU A 130 40.09 -2.14 -1.32
N ARG A 131 39.35 -3.22 -1.56
CA ARG A 131 39.03 -4.22 -0.54
C ARG A 131 40.31 -4.94 -0.11
N GLU A 132 40.43 -5.26 1.18
CA GLU A 132 41.58 -6.05 1.71
C GLU A 132 41.80 -7.37 0.97
N LYS A 133 40.72 -8.07 0.58
CA LYS A 133 40.81 -9.31 -0.20
C LYS A 133 41.38 -9.13 -1.60
N ASP A 134 41.28 -7.92 -2.14
CA ASP A 134 41.71 -7.57 -3.50
C ASP A 134 43.16 -7.06 -3.51
N LYS A 135 43.87 -7.15 -2.36
CA LYS A 135 45.27 -6.72 -2.20
C LYS A 135 46.22 -7.30 -3.26
N ASN A 136 45.97 -8.52 -3.72
CA ASN A 136 46.82 -9.16 -4.73
C ASN A 136 46.76 -8.45 -6.08
N LEU A 137 45.68 -7.72 -6.37
CA LEU A 137 45.50 -6.95 -7.61
C LEU A 137 46.23 -5.60 -7.56
N LYS A 138 46.62 -5.14 -6.37
CA LYS A 138 47.21 -3.81 -6.19
C LYS A 138 48.43 -3.58 -7.08
N ALA A 139 49.37 -4.54 -7.12
CA ALA A 139 50.61 -4.39 -7.89
C ALA A 139 50.33 -4.32 -9.40
N ASP A 140 49.44 -5.19 -9.90
CA ASP A 140 49.06 -5.20 -11.32
C ASP A 140 48.31 -3.92 -11.71
N LEU A 141 47.43 -3.42 -10.84
CA LEU A 141 46.71 -2.17 -11.04
C LEU A 141 47.63 -0.95 -10.99
N GLU A 142 48.59 -0.90 -10.06
CA GLU A 142 49.61 0.15 -10.00
C GLU A 142 50.40 0.20 -11.31
N GLU A 143 50.90 -0.93 -11.81
CA GLU A 143 51.65 -0.99 -13.06
C GLU A 143 50.82 -0.53 -14.28
N LEU A 144 49.54 -0.91 -14.35
CA LEU A 144 48.65 -0.52 -15.45
C LEU A 144 48.31 0.98 -15.41
N LEU A 145 48.01 1.52 -14.23
CA LEU A 145 47.66 2.93 -14.07
C LEU A 145 48.86 3.85 -14.28
N GLU A 146 50.06 3.48 -13.81
CA GLU A 146 51.29 4.26 -14.05
C GLU A 146 51.64 4.39 -15.53
N LYS A 147 51.26 3.41 -16.37
CA LYS A 147 51.52 3.43 -17.82
C LYS A 147 50.53 4.25 -18.63
N GLU A 148 49.31 4.41 -18.13
CA GLU A 148 48.19 4.99 -18.89
C GLU A 148 47.72 6.33 -18.32
N MET A 149 48.13 6.68 -17.10
CA MET A 149 47.67 7.86 -16.35
C MET A 149 48.81 8.77 -15.88
N ASP A 150 49.81 9.01 -16.74
CA ASP A 150 51.04 9.77 -16.47
C ASP A 150 50.80 11.20 -15.90
N ASN A 151 49.61 11.77 -16.14
CA ASN A 151 49.23 13.11 -15.72
C ASN A 151 48.54 13.17 -14.35
N TYR A 152 48.33 12.03 -13.70
CA TYR A 152 47.64 11.89 -12.42
C TYR A 152 48.58 11.36 -11.35
N LYS A 153 48.35 11.74 -10.09
CA LYS A 153 49.01 11.10 -8.94
C LYS A 153 47.99 10.35 -8.12
N PHE A 154 48.28 9.09 -7.85
CA PHE A 154 47.39 8.25 -7.06
C PHE A 154 48.14 7.50 -5.97
N GLU A 155 47.41 7.17 -4.91
CA GLU A 155 47.88 6.29 -3.83
C GLU A 155 46.84 5.20 -3.60
N PHE A 156 47.29 3.99 -3.28
CA PHE A 156 46.42 2.86 -2.97
C PHE A 156 46.35 2.59 -1.47
N GLU A 157 45.14 2.62 -0.92
CA GLU A 157 44.81 2.21 0.44
C GLU A 157 43.92 0.97 0.43
N LEU A 158 44.10 0.09 1.41
CA LEU A 158 43.21 -1.06 1.62
C LEU A 158 42.16 -0.73 2.69
N THR A 159 40.95 -1.24 2.52
CA THR A 159 39.85 -0.99 3.46
C THR A 159 38.89 -2.18 3.59
N ASP A 160 38.39 -2.38 4.81
CA ASP A 160 37.32 -3.33 5.11
C ASP A 160 35.92 -2.78 4.82
N LYS A 161 35.80 -1.52 4.41
CA LYS A 161 34.51 -0.90 4.10
C LYS A 161 33.86 -1.49 2.85
N ILE A 162 34.67 -1.99 1.91
CA ILE A 162 34.22 -2.59 0.66
C ILE A 162 33.96 -4.08 0.87
N LYS A 163 32.70 -4.52 0.75
CA LYS A 163 32.30 -5.90 1.11
C LYS A 163 32.32 -6.90 -0.01
N PHE A 164 31.92 -6.51 -1.23
CA PHE A 164 31.67 -7.45 -2.34
C PHE A 164 32.57 -7.24 -3.56
N GLY A 165 33.38 -6.17 -3.56
CA GLY A 165 34.24 -5.78 -4.69
C GLY A 165 33.97 -4.34 -5.15
N GLY A 166 34.74 -3.90 -6.13
CA GLY A 166 34.81 -2.51 -6.58
C GLY A 166 35.83 -1.67 -5.82
N PHE A 167 35.77 -0.35 -5.99
CA PHE A 167 36.72 0.59 -5.42
C PHE A 167 36.04 1.89 -4.99
N ILE A 168 36.74 2.68 -4.19
CA ILE A 168 36.33 4.06 -3.85
C ILE A 168 37.48 4.99 -4.17
N ILE A 169 37.23 6.07 -4.91
CA ILE A 169 38.21 7.12 -5.14
C ILE A 169 37.90 8.31 -4.26
N LYS A 170 38.91 8.84 -3.58
CA LYS A 170 38.84 10.08 -2.82
C LYS A 170 39.81 11.09 -3.41
N ALA A 171 39.30 12.24 -3.86
CA ALA A 171 40.16 13.36 -4.22
C ALA A 171 40.97 13.82 -3.00
N LYS A 172 42.21 14.24 -3.19
CA LYS A 172 43.10 14.67 -2.09
C LYS A 172 42.61 15.94 -1.40
N ASN A 173 41.90 16.80 -2.13
CA ASN A 173 41.16 17.93 -1.59
C ASN A 173 39.99 17.54 -0.65
N ARG A 174 39.64 16.24 -0.57
CA ARG A 174 38.53 15.64 0.22
C ARG A 174 37.14 16.21 -0.09
N GLN A 175 36.97 16.91 -1.21
CA GLN A 175 35.69 17.48 -1.63
C GLN A 175 34.88 16.52 -2.50
N GLN A 176 35.54 15.58 -3.19
CA GLN A 176 34.90 14.60 -4.07
C GLN A 176 35.25 13.17 -3.64
N LEU A 177 34.21 12.34 -3.60
CA LEU A 177 34.29 10.90 -3.35
C LEU A 177 33.45 10.20 -4.38
N ILE A 178 34.07 9.30 -5.14
CA ILE A 178 33.40 8.45 -6.12
C ILE A 178 33.41 7.04 -5.57
N GLU A 179 32.22 6.51 -5.29
CA GLU A 179 32.05 5.14 -4.84
C GLU A 179 31.59 4.27 -6.01
N ASN A 180 32.50 3.42 -6.50
CA ASN A 180 32.22 2.45 -7.54
C ASN A 180 32.31 1.03 -6.97
N THR A 181 31.60 0.81 -5.87
CA THR A 181 31.45 -0.52 -5.25
C THR A 181 30.31 -1.26 -5.91
N PHE A 182 30.36 -2.60 -5.94
CA PHE A 182 29.25 -3.39 -6.47
C PHE A 182 27.93 -3.13 -5.74
N ASN A 183 27.97 -2.75 -4.45
CA ASN A 183 26.78 -2.32 -3.72
C ASN A 183 26.21 -1.02 -4.31
N ALA A 184 27.05 0.01 -4.51
CA ALA A 184 26.61 1.28 -5.06
C ALA A 184 26.06 1.13 -6.49
N LEU A 185 26.69 0.30 -7.32
CA LEU A 185 26.20 -0.02 -8.66
C LEU A 185 24.86 -0.78 -8.60
N ILE A 186 24.73 -1.80 -7.76
CA ILE A 186 23.45 -2.52 -7.62
C ILE A 186 22.34 -1.59 -7.14
N ASP A 187 22.65 -0.70 -6.19
CA ASP A 187 21.67 0.25 -5.67
C ASP A 187 21.28 1.30 -6.71
N SER A 188 22.19 1.75 -7.58
CA SER A 188 21.85 2.66 -8.69
C SER A 188 20.98 1.99 -9.75
N PHE A 189 21.23 0.72 -10.08
CA PHE A 189 20.43 -0.06 -11.02
C PHE A 189 19.16 -0.67 -10.42
N LYS A 190 18.92 -0.52 -9.12
CA LYS A 190 17.82 -1.17 -8.40
C LYS A 190 16.45 -0.82 -8.96
N GLU A 191 16.24 0.44 -9.33
CA GLU A 191 14.99 0.89 -9.93
C GLU A 191 14.77 0.29 -11.32
N GLU A 192 15.82 0.23 -12.15
CA GLU A 192 15.76 -0.37 -13.48
C GLU A 192 15.51 -1.89 -13.41
N ILE A 193 16.18 -2.58 -12.49
CA ILE A 193 15.95 -4.00 -12.19
C ILE A 193 14.49 -4.20 -11.77
N ALA A 194 13.95 -3.35 -10.89
CA ALA A 194 12.57 -3.43 -10.46
C ALA A 194 11.58 -3.22 -11.61
N ILE A 195 11.83 -2.26 -12.51
CA ILE A 195 11.01 -2.02 -13.71
C ILE A 195 11.09 -3.21 -14.67
N GLY A 196 12.29 -3.73 -14.93
CA GLY A 196 12.51 -4.88 -15.81
C GLY A 196 11.81 -6.14 -15.30
N LEU A 197 11.91 -6.43 -14.01
CA LEU A 197 11.23 -7.56 -13.36
C LEU A 197 9.71 -7.38 -13.38
N LYS A 198 9.22 -6.17 -13.09
CA LYS A 198 7.79 -5.85 -13.14
C LYS A 198 7.22 -6.14 -14.53
N ASN A 199 7.93 -5.76 -15.60
CA ASN A 199 7.46 -5.95 -16.98
C ASN A 199 7.46 -7.41 -17.43
N LYS A 200 8.36 -8.25 -16.88
CA LYS A 200 8.48 -9.69 -17.22
C LYS A 200 7.62 -10.62 -16.36
N ILE A 201 7.27 -10.21 -15.13
CA ILE A 201 6.49 -11.02 -14.18
C ILE A 201 4.99 -10.69 -14.25
N LEU A 202 4.63 -9.52 -14.78
CA LEU A 202 3.24 -9.02 -14.79
C LEU A 202 2.59 -9.00 -16.19
N THR A 203 3.29 -9.51 -17.20
CA THR A 203 2.68 -9.97 -18.46
C THR A 203 2.13 -11.38 -18.27
#